data_AF-A0A845YF47-F1
#
_entry.id   AF-A0A845YF47-F1
#
_cell.length_a   1.000
_cell.length_b   1.000
_cell.length_c   1.000
_cell.angle_alpha   90.00
_cell.angle_beta   90.00
_cell.angle_gamma   90.00
#
_symmetry.space_group_name_H-M   'P 1'
#
loop_
_entity.id
_entity.type
_entity.pdbx_description
1 polymer ?
#
loop_
_entity_poly.entity_id
_entity_poly.type
_entity_poly.pdbx_seq_one_letter_code
_entity_poly.pdbx_strand_id
1 'polypeptide(L)' 'MPNQLTIELPIDITLQEAKFLLAAKLFETGKLSPGQAAELSEYSKPTFMELLGKVGIPVAQTTN' A
#
# COMPACT_ATOMS: atom_id res chain seq x y z
N MET A 1 0.48 12.91 18.60
CA MET A 1 1.89 12.87 18.19
C MET A 1 1.92 12.61 16.69
N PRO A 2 2.53 13.48 15.86
CA PRO A 2 2.68 13.17 14.44
C PRO A 2 3.64 11.97 14.30
N ASN A 3 3.24 10.95 13.54
CA ASN A 3 4.07 9.80 13.20
C ASN A 3 4.51 9.95 11.74
N GLN A 4 5.75 10.40 11.51
CA GLN A 4 6.28 10.74 10.19
C GLN A 4 7.48 9.85 9.86
N LEU A 5 7.54 9.39 8.60
CA LEU A 5 8.64 8.62 8.03
C LEU A 5 9.30 9.43 6.92
N THR A 6 10.63 9.60 6.98
CA THR A 6 11.45 10.20 5.93
C THR A 6 12.51 9.20 5.51
N ILE A 7 12.57 8.88 4.21
CA ILE A 7 13.55 7.95 3.63
C ILE A 7 14.05 8.51 2.30
N GLU A 8 15.29 8.19 1.94
CA GLU A 8 15.81 8.42 0.60
C GLU A 8 15.39 7.25 -0.30
N LEU A 9 14.74 7.56 -1.41
CA LEU A 9 14.31 6.55 -2.38
C LEU A 9 15.41 6.29 -3.41
N PRO A 10 15.54 5.04 -3.91
CA PRO A 10 16.28 4.76 -5.14
C PRO A 10 15.77 5.62 -6.30
N ILE A 11 16.67 5.95 -7.24
CA ILE A 11 16.40 6.93 -8.31
C ILE A 11 15.27 6.52 -9.26
N ASP A 12 14.98 5.22 -9.34
CA ASP A 12 13.98 4.60 -10.19
C ASP A 12 12.62 4.44 -9.50
N ILE A 13 12.53 4.69 -8.18
CA ILE A 13 11.30 4.53 -7.41
C ILE A 13 10.62 5.88 -7.24
N THR A 14 9.39 5.98 -7.74
CA THR A 14 8.56 7.18 -7.53
C THR A 14 8.02 7.23 -6.10
N LEU A 15 7.78 8.44 -5.58
CA LEU A 15 7.14 8.61 -4.27
C LEU A 15 5.77 7.91 -4.21
N GLN A 16 5.01 7.95 -5.31
CA GLN A 16 3.69 7.34 -5.41
C GLN A 16 3.76 5.81 -5.30
N GLU A 17 4.72 5.20 -6.01
CA GLU A 17 4.97 3.76 -5.93
C GLU A 17 5.41 3.34 -4.53
N ALA A 18 6.32 4.10 -3.89
CA ALA A 18 6.76 3.84 -2.53
C ALA A 18 5.58 3.89 -1.52
N LYS A 19 4.71 4.90 -1.62
CA LYS A 19 3.50 5.01 -0.79
C LYS A 19 2.55 3.83 -1.01
N PHE A 20 2.33 3.44 -2.28
CA PHE A 20 1.50 2.30 -2.62
C PHE A 20 2.06 0.99 -2.03
N LEU A 21 3.35 0.71 -2.21
CA LEU A 21 3.99 -0.51 -1.70
C LEU A 21 3.95 -0.58 -0.17
N LEU A 22 4.19 0.54 0.51
CA LEU A 22 4.06 0.62 1.97
C LEU A 22 2.62 0.34 2.42
N ALA A 23 1.64 1.01 1.81
CA ALA A 23 0.23 0.83 2.12
C ALA A 23 -0.23 -0.61 1.85
N ALA A 24 0.18 -1.20 0.72
CA ALA A 24 -0.12 -2.56 0.35
C ALA A 24 0.43 -3.55 1.38
N LYS A 25 1.68 -3.38 1.84
CA LYS A 25 2.26 -4.27 2.84
C LYS A 25 1.60 -4.14 4.21
N LEU A 26 1.24 -2.94 4.61
CA LEU A 26 0.52 -2.70 5.87
C LEU A 26 -0.93 -3.25 5.81
N PHE A 27 -1.56 -3.22 4.64
CA PHE A 27 -2.84 -3.91 4.41
C PHE A 27 -2.68 -5.44 4.50
N GLU A 28 -1.70 -6.00 3.78
CA GLU A 28 -1.42 -7.44 3.76
C GLU A 28 -1.15 -8.01 5.17
N THR A 29 -0.50 -7.22 6.03
CA THR A 29 -0.20 -7.58 7.43
C THR A 29 -1.34 -7.26 8.40
N GLY A 30 -2.50 -6.80 7.90
CA GLY A 30 -3.68 -6.48 8.70
C GLY A 30 -3.55 -5.23 9.57
N LYS A 31 -2.54 -4.39 9.35
CA LYS A 31 -2.32 -3.13 10.09
C LYS A 31 -3.19 -2.00 9.59
N LEU A 32 -3.54 -2.02 8.31
CA LEU A 32 -4.46 -1.06 7.70
C LEU A 32 -5.66 -1.78 7.10
N SER A 33 -6.84 -1.19 7.25
CA SER A 33 -8.00 -1.55 6.43
C SER A 33 -7.79 -1.10 4.96
N PRO A 34 -8.56 -1.64 3.99
CA PRO A 34 -8.48 -1.19 2.60
C PRO A 34 -8.65 0.32 2.42
N GLY A 35 -9.51 0.96 3.23
CA GLY A 35 -9.72 2.40 3.18
C GLY A 35 -8.50 3.20 3.68
N GLN A 36 -7.92 2.78 4.81
CA GLN A 36 -6.74 3.44 5.37
C GLN A 36 -5.49 3.24 4.49
N ALA A 37 -5.35 2.07 3.87
CA ALA A 37 -4.27 1.83 2.93
C ALA A 37 -4.42 2.68 1.67
N ALA A 38 -5.65 2.78 1.13
CA ALA A 38 -5.93 3.67 0.00
C ALA A 38 -5.59 5.14 0.33
N GLU A 39 -6.00 5.63 1.50
CA GLU A 39 -5.68 6.97 1.98
C GLU A 39 -4.17 7.20 2.11
N LEU A 40 -3.41 6.27 2.72
CA LEU A 40 -1.95 6.37 2.83
C LEU A 40 -1.26 6.40 1.46
N SER A 41 -1.82 5.70 0.48
CA SER A 41 -1.34 5.69 -0.90
C SER A 41 -1.90 6.80 -1.78
N GLU A 42 -2.70 7.74 -1.24
CA GLU A 42 -3.34 8.83 -1.99
C GLU A 42 -4.21 8.34 -3.17
N TYR A 43 -4.80 7.16 -3.03
CA TYR A 43 -5.72 6.58 -3.99
C TYR A 43 -7.15 6.53 -3.45
N SER A 44 -8.11 6.45 -4.36
CA SER A 44 -9.45 6.01 -3.99
C SER A 44 -9.41 4.52 -3.58
N LYS A 45 -10.26 4.11 -2.64
CA LYS A 45 -10.40 2.69 -2.25
C LYS A 45 -10.55 1.73 -3.44
N PRO A 46 -11.44 1.96 -4.43
CA PRO A 46 -11.55 1.05 -5.58
C PRO A 46 -10.28 1.03 -6.43
N THR A 47 -9.61 2.17 -6.66
CA THR A 47 -8.34 2.22 -7.38
C THR A 47 -7.25 1.42 -6.67
N PHE A 48 -7.13 1.57 -5.35
CA PHE A 48 -6.16 0.84 -4.55
C PHE A 48 -6.37 -0.69 -4.65
N MET A 49 -7.62 -1.14 -4.55
CA MET A 49 -7.96 -2.56 -4.67
C MET A 49 -7.69 -3.12 -6.09
N GLU A 50 -7.94 -2.32 -7.13
CA GLU A 50 -7.60 -2.69 -8.51
C GLU A 50 -6.08 -2.83 -8.69
N LEU A 51 -5.31 -1.87 -8.15
CA LEU A 51 -3.85 -1.90 -8.22
C LEU A 51 -3.26 -3.09 -7.45
N LEU A 52 -3.75 -3.40 -6.25
CA LEU A 52 -3.35 -4.58 -5.48
C LEU A 52 -3.41 -5.86 -6.32
N GLY A 53 -4.49 -6.06 -7.07
CA GLY A 53 -4.64 -7.20 -7.97
C GLY A 53 -3.63 -7.23 -9.13
N LYS A 54 -3.22 -6.07 -9.64
CA LYS A 54 -2.25 -5.94 -10.76
C LYS A 54 -0.81 -6.22 -10.33
N VAL A 55 -0.44 -5.88 -9.10
CA VAL A 55 0.94 -6.06 -8.60
C VAL A 55 1.17 -7.47 -8.04
N GLY A 56 0.18 -8.37 -8.16
CA GLY A 56 0.28 -9.76 -7.72
C GLY A 56 0.31 -9.94 -6.20
N ILE A 57 -0.08 -8.91 -5.43
CA ILE A 57 -0.20 -9.02 -3.98
C ILE A 57 -1.52 -9.75 -3.69
N PRO A 58 -1.48 -10.94 -3.04
CA PRO A 58 -2.68 -11.71 -2.79
C PRO A 58 -3.66 -10.93 -1.91
N VAL A 59 -4.86 -10.67 -2.43
CA VAL A 59 -5.93 -10.00 -1.69
C VAL A 59 -6.55 -10.92 -0.63
N ALA A 60 -6.27 -12.23 -0.72
CA ALA A 60 -6.60 -13.23 0.28
C ALA A 60 -5.44 -14.25 0.38
N GLN A 61 -4.92 -14.45 1.58
CA GLN A 61 -4.12 -15.63 1.90
C GLN A 61 -5.08 -16.80 2.10
N THR A 62 -5.29 -17.64 1.08
CA THR A 62 -5.82 -18.99 1.32
C THR A 62 -4.70 -19.82 1.92
N THR A 63 -4.68 -19.89 3.25
CA THR A 63 -3.98 -20.94 3.99
C THR A 63 -4.60 -22.28 3.59
N ASN A 64 -3.79 -23.15 2.96
CA ASN A 64 -3.98 -24.61 2.97
C ASN A 64 -3.16 -25.18 4.11
#